data_AF-A0A816UUF8-F1
#
_entry.id   AF-A0A816UUF8-F1
#
_cell.length_a   1.000
_cell.length_b   1.000
_cell.length_c   1.000
_cell.angle_alpha   90.00
_cell.angle_beta   90.00
_cell.angle_gamma   90.00
#
_symmetry.space_group_name_H-M   'P 1'
#
loop_
_entity.id
_entity.type
_entity.pdbx_description
1 polymer ?
#
loop_
_entity_poly.entity_id
_entity_poly.type
_entity_poly.pdbx_seq_one_letter_code
_entity_poly.pdbx_strand_id
1 'polypeptide(L)'
;MQSKKISYFMSHGIGPYFHRELVKKIKSREKFVLCIDEQTNNQSKKQLDLLVKFWSNDDGLVVTCYYKSMLLGHAQASVLQSAICDAFKADGINLKRLLMLGRDNPSVNTTLENLIDQKMKKLGSGLLFLGSCNLHVVHNGFKAGLSSTSWYVENVCTDIYSWFKQSPARKEDLANVINDFGDVVEKTLLYFTITRWVLLGKFVLFLCENIFDRFLTWFQQEEPLIHLLYRELSELFYLVLAQFLKYDFIVGKSGGDLCDIDFKLNEKQLNSKNIRIGERTRKQLNPLTQQEREDFFKDIRNIYHGISKYFKLNLPLKNSFIRDLQILHPSMKNAQDVDQIIRVARGVPDLLIDNEIDYLRNEWLAYCIEVIDPKWMIKNKQTDSSGHEHITYHRVDFYWNNIFEITTTNGRPKYPVLTKLIKNILIISHGNADVERGFSINENIISSNRSLLSQLSINSLRTTYDTVKNSNGGYSHNVPIHKELIKAAQSSFSFYNEELSIIKAAEERIKRERKRQQNLSRSAKTRRRAFDDTEGFTKVTTRSQFNYCGW
;
A
#
# COMPACT_ATOMS: atom_id res chain seq x y z
N MET A 1 -1.64 6.89 40.14
CA MET A 1 -2.42 5.86 39.40
C MET A 1 -1.46 4.88 38.74
N GLN A 2 -1.58 3.58 39.01
CA GLN A 2 -0.74 2.50 38.47
C GLN A 2 -0.84 2.43 36.93
N SER A 3 0.21 2.79 36.19
CA SER A 3 0.26 2.67 34.72
C SER A 3 0.05 1.23 34.22
N LYS A 4 0.20 0.22 35.10
CA LYS A 4 -0.03 -1.20 34.79
C LYS A 4 -1.50 -1.51 34.48
N LYS A 5 -2.48 -0.86 35.13
CA LYS A 5 -3.90 -1.21 34.96
C LYS A 5 -4.43 -0.96 33.55
N ILE A 6 -4.17 0.23 33.02
CA ILE A 6 -4.57 0.57 31.65
C ILE A 6 -3.83 -0.32 30.64
N SER A 7 -2.56 -0.62 30.89
CA SER A 7 -1.75 -1.45 30.00
C SER A 7 -2.35 -2.85 29.80
N TYR A 8 -2.62 -3.60 30.89
CA TYR A 8 -3.22 -4.93 30.76
C TYR A 8 -4.67 -4.86 30.27
N PHE A 9 -5.41 -3.80 30.62
CA PHE A 9 -6.79 -3.63 30.16
C PHE A 9 -6.88 -3.53 28.63
N MET A 10 -5.95 -2.78 28.03
CA MET A 10 -5.83 -2.68 26.58
C MET A 10 -5.27 -3.96 25.97
N SER A 11 -4.13 -4.46 26.48
CA SER A 11 -3.39 -5.57 25.88
C SER A 11 -4.01 -6.96 26.05
N HIS A 12 -4.80 -7.16 27.12
CA HIS A 12 -5.36 -8.45 27.50
C HIS A 12 -6.90 -8.45 27.58
N GLY A 13 -7.54 -7.29 27.43
CA GLY A 13 -9.00 -7.14 27.43
C GLY A 13 -9.52 -6.64 26.09
N ILE A 14 -9.52 -5.31 25.92
CA ILE A 14 -10.17 -4.62 24.80
C ILE A 14 -9.55 -5.00 23.44
N GLY A 15 -8.22 -4.88 23.31
CA GLY A 15 -7.52 -5.15 22.05
C GLY A 15 -7.78 -6.56 21.53
N PRO A 16 -7.56 -7.61 22.34
CA PRO A 16 -7.88 -8.99 21.96
C PRO A 16 -9.36 -9.23 21.63
N TYR A 17 -10.29 -8.54 22.31
CA TYR A 17 -11.71 -8.63 21.97
C TYR A 17 -11.97 -8.10 20.55
N PHE A 18 -11.54 -6.88 20.24
CA PHE A 18 -11.75 -6.30 18.91
C PHE A 18 -11.01 -7.07 17.82
N HIS A 19 -9.83 -7.61 18.10
CA HIS A 19 -9.12 -8.48 17.17
C HIS A 19 -9.95 -9.72 16.81
N ARG A 20 -10.58 -10.36 17.81
CA ARG A 20 -11.46 -11.51 17.59
C ARG A 20 -12.70 -11.14 16.76
N GLU A 21 -13.30 -9.98 17.01
CA GLU A 21 -14.44 -9.50 16.22
C GLU A 21 -14.05 -9.27 14.76
N LEU A 22 -12.90 -8.63 14.50
CA LEU A 22 -12.36 -8.48 13.15
C LEU A 22 -12.12 -9.84 12.49
N VAL A 23 -11.47 -10.78 13.19
CA VAL A 23 -11.21 -12.13 12.67
C VAL A 23 -12.50 -12.87 12.31
N LYS A 24 -13.57 -12.74 13.12
CA LYS A 24 -14.90 -13.28 12.77
C LYS A 24 -15.43 -12.65 11.48
N LYS A 25 -15.32 -11.33 11.33
CA LYS A 25 -15.73 -10.63 10.11
C LYS A 25 -14.97 -11.15 8.89
N ILE A 26 -13.64 -11.27 8.95
CA ILE A 26 -12.81 -11.83 7.86
C ILE A 26 -13.23 -13.26 7.50
N LYS A 27 -13.40 -14.12 8.52
CA LYS A 27 -13.83 -15.53 8.33
C LYS A 27 -15.25 -15.70 7.80
N SER A 28 -16.06 -14.66 7.78
CA SER A 28 -17.39 -14.70 7.17
C SER A 28 -17.39 -14.29 5.69
N ARG A 29 -16.26 -13.79 5.16
CA ARG A 29 -16.14 -13.35 3.76
C ARG A 29 -15.69 -14.47 2.85
N GLU A 30 -16.07 -14.37 1.58
CA GLU A 30 -15.59 -15.28 0.54
C GLU A 30 -14.12 -15.02 0.23
N LYS A 31 -13.78 -13.76 -0.05
CA LYS A 31 -12.41 -13.32 -0.20
C LYS A 31 -12.12 -12.05 0.60
N PHE A 32 -10.83 -11.80 0.80
CA PHE A 32 -10.29 -10.55 1.35
C PHE A 32 -8.94 -10.24 0.69
N VAL A 33 -8.53 -8.97 0.71
CA VAL A 33 -7.20 -8.52 0.28
C VAL A 33 -6.35 -8.23 1.51
N LEU A 34 -5.08 -8.62 1.47
CA LEU A 34 -4.10 -8.29 2.50
C LEU A 34 -3.19 -7.20 1.97
N CYS A 35 -3.30 -5.99 2.50
CA CYS A 35 -2.37 -4.90 2.19
C CYS A 35 -1.20 -4.97 3.15
N ILE A 36 0.01 -4.92 2.60
CA ILE A 36 1.27 -5.07 3.35
C ILE A 36 2.20 -3.91 3.04
N ASP A 37 2.95 -3.51 4.06
CA ASP A 37 4.08 -2.63 3.88
C ASP A 37 5.06 -2.81 5.06
N GLU A 38 6.34 -2.53 4.79
CA GLU A 38 7.41 -2.63 5.75
C GLU A 38 8.03 -1.26 6.03
N GLN A 39 8.16 -0.93 7.31
CA GLN A 39 8.91 0.24 7.75
C GLN A 39 9.92 -0.11 8.83
N THR A 40 10.91 0.76 9.03
CA THR A 40 11.72 0.77 10.24
C THR A 40 11.04 1.70 11.24
N ASN A 41 10.59 1.18 12.37
CA ASN A 41 9.88 1.96 13.36
C ASN A 41 10.82 2.76 14.29
N ASN A 42 10.24 3.62 15.14
CA ASN A 42 10.98 4.43 16.12
C ASN A 42 11.73 3.63 17.21
N GLN A 43 11.59 2.30 17.24
CA GLN A 43 12.36 1.40 18.10
C GLN A 43 13.57 0.80 17.36
N SER A 44 13.86 1.28 16.14
CA SER A 44 14.85 0.72 15.22
C SER A 44 14.60 -0.75 14.87
N LYS A 45 13.33 -1.17 14.88
CA LYS A 45 12.90 -2.53 14.50
C LYS A 45 12.23 -2.49 13.14
N LYS A 46 12.43 -3.54 12.34
CA LYS A 46 11.62 -3.75 11.15
C LYS A 46 10.21 -4.13 11.57
N GLN A 47 9.23 -3.41 11.06
CA GLN A 47 7.83 -3.62 11.35
C GLN A 47 7.09 -3.88 10.05
N LEU A 48 6.47 -5.06 9.96
CA LEU A 48 5.54 -5.41 8.91
C LEU A 48 4.13 -5.12 9.41
N ASP A 49 3.42 -4.24 8.72
CA ASP A 49 2.01 -3.98 8.99
C ASP A 49 1.12 -4.73 8.02
N LEU A 50 0.07 -5.33 8.57
CA LEU A 50 -0.93 -6.07 7.83
C LEU A 50 -2.28 -5.39 8.01
N LEU A 51 -2.86 -4.94 6.91
CA LEU A 51 -4.23 -4.43 6.83
C LEU A 51 -5.05 -5.39 5.97
N VAL A 52 -6.32 -5.56 6.32
CA VAL A 52 -7.25 -6.42 5.56
C VAL A 52 -8.35 -5.56 4.96
N LYS A 53 -8.53 -5.69 3.64
CA LYS A 53 -9.58 -5.01 2.89
C LYS A 53 -10.65 -6.02 2.48
N PHE A 54 -11.89 -5.76 2.86
CA PHE A 54 -13.02 -6.66 2.62
C PHE A 54 -14.36 -5.90 2.56
N TRP A 55 -15.41 -6.57 2.07
CA TRP A 55 -16.76 -6.02 2.08
C TRP A 55 -17.43 -6.20 3.46
N SER A 56 -17.78 -5.09 4.12
CA SER A 56 -18.56 -5.12 5.35
C SER A 56 -20.05 -5.23 5.05
N ASN A 57 -20.70 -6.30 5.50
CA ASN A 57 -22.17 -6.39 5.40
C ASN A 57 -22.87 -5.45 6.40
N ASP A 58 -22.21 -5.09 7.50
CA ASP A 58 -22.78 -4.21 8.51
C ASP A 58 -22.86 -2.78 7.97
N ASP A 59 -21.83 -2.37 7.23
CA ASP A 59 -21.72 -1.00 6.69
C ASP A 59 -22.23 -0.88 5.24
N GLY A 60 -22.42 -2.01 4.54
CA GLY A 60 -22.76 -2.03 3.11
C GLY A 60 -21.66 -1.44 2.21
N LEU A 61 -20.40 -1.45 2.66
CA LEU A 61 -19.28 -0.79 1.99
C LEU A 61 -17.98 -1.60 2.10
N VAL A 62 -17.01 -1.27 1.25
CA VAL A 62 -15.63 -1.75 1.37
C VAL A 62 -14.93 -1.02 2.51
N VAL A 63 -14.33 -1.80 3.40
CA VAL A 63 -13.55 -1.30 4.54
C VAL A 63 -12.14 -1.88 4.50
N THR A 64 -11.17 -1.07 4.91
CA THR A 64 -9.79 -1.50 5.19
C THR A 64 -9.56 -1.40 6.69
N CYS A 65 -9.25 -2.52 7.35
CA CYS A 65 -9.05 -2.57 8.79
C CYS A 65 -7.64 -3.02 9.14
N TYR A 66 -7.12 -2.52 10.25
CA TYR A 66 -5.86 -2.98 10.82
C TYR A 66 -5.99 -4.41 11.34
N TYR A 67 -5.16 -5.33 10.84
CA TYR A 67 -5.13 -6.71 11.31
C TYR A 67 -4.03 -6.94 12.35
N LYS A 68 -2.76 -6.66 12.00
CA LYS A 68 -1.63 -6.98 12.89
C LYS A 68 -0.34 -6.26 12.48
N SER A 69 0.48 -5.87 13.44
CA SER A 69 1.87 -5.48 13.23
C SER A 69 2.79 -6.58 13.76
N MET A 70 3.85 -6.85 13.02
CA MET A 70 4.86 -7.85 13.36
C MET A 70 6.23 -7.17 13.44
N LEU A 71 6.89 -7.29 14.60
CA LEU A 71 8.24 -6.80 14.78
C LEU A 71 9.24 -7.89 14.40
N LEU A 72 10.01 -7.63 13.35
CA LEU A 72 10.92 -8.58 12.74
C LEU A 72 12.37 -8.11 12.89
N GLY A 73 13.29 -9.06 12.98
CA GLY A 73 14.74 -8.78 12.93
C GLY A 73 15.26 -8.67 11.50
N HIS A 74 14.80 -9.59 10.63
CA HIS A 74 15.16 -9.63 9.21
C HIS A 74 13.91 -9.55 8.32
N ALA A 75 14.03 -8.76 7.26
CA ALA A 75 13.02 -8.47 6.26
C ALA A 75 13.15 -9.38 5.01
N GLN A 76 13.38 -10.68 5.21
CA GLN A 76 13.48 -11.62 4.09
C GLN A 76 12.09 -12.17 3.74
N ALA A 77 11.82 -12.34 2.45
CA ALA A 77 10.51 -12.80 1.96
C ALA A 77 10.03 -14.12 2.59
N SER A 78 10.93 -15.07 2.87
CA SER A 78 10.61 -16.32 3.55
C SER A 78 10.18 -16.12 5.01
N VAL A 79 10.81 -15.19 5.72
CA VAL A 79 10.47 -14.82 7.11
C VAL A 79 9.10 -14.14 7.13
N LEU A 80 8.86 -13.19 6.23
CA LEU A 80 7.56 -12.50 6.08
C LEU A 80 6.45 -13.51 5.78
N GLN A 81 6.69 -14.43 4.85
CA GLN A 81 5.72 -15.45 4.48
C GLN A 81 5.38 -16.39 5.63
N SER A 82 6.38 -16.84 6.42
CA SER A 82 6.13 -17.66 7.60
C SER A 82 5.29 -16.89 8.62
N ALA A 83 5.68 -15.65 8.92
CA ALA A 83 5.00 -14.82 9.92
C ALA A 83 3.52 -14.57 9.55
N ILE A 84 3.21 -14.28 8.27
CA ILE A 84 1.84 -14.13 7.78
C ILE A 84 1.07 -15.45 7.90
N CYS A 85 1.66 -16.57 7.45
CA CYS A 85 1.01 -17.89 7.52
C CYS A 85 0.73 -18.32 8.96
N ASP A 86 1.68 -18.09 9.87
CA ASP A 86 1.56 -18.45 11.28
C ASP A 86 0.49 -17.59 11.97
N ALA A 87 0.40 -16.30 11.62
CA ALA A 87 -0.68 -15.44 12.11
C ALA A 87 -2.06 -15.88 11.62
N PHE A 88 -2.20 -16.20 10.34
CA PHE A 88 -3.45 -16.72 9.79
C PHE A 88 -3.82 -18.06 10.42
N LYS A 89 -2.84 -18.95 10.64
CA LYS A 89 -3.06 -20.23 11.31
C LYS A 89 -3.51 -20.04 12.76
N ALA A 90 -2.86 -19.14 13.50
CA ALA A 90 -3.22 -18.84 14.90
C ALA A 90 -4.64 -18.27 15.01
N ASP A 91 -5.02 -17.40 14.08
CA ASP A 91 -6.36 -16.82 14.04
C ASP A 91 -7.38 -17.72 13.32
N GLY A 92 -6.97 -18.86 12.74
CA GLY A 92 -7.81 -19.79 11.97
C GLY A 92 -8.36 -19.22 10.67
N ILE A 93 -7.69 -18.25 10.06
CA ILE A 93 -8.04 -17.64 8.77
C ILE A 93 -7.62 -18.58 7.64
N ASN A 94 -8.54 -18.90 6.74
CA ASN A 94 -8.25 -19.77 5.60
C ASN A 94 -7.48 -18.99 4.52
N LEU A 95 -6.25 -19.42 4.25
CA LEU A 95 -5.39 -18.81 3.22
C LEU A 95 -6.01 -18.82 1.82
N LYS A 96 -6.86 -19.80 1.46
CA LYS A 96 -7.57 -19.83 0.15
C LYS A 96 -8.52 -18.65 -0.10
N ARG A 97 -8.86 -17.93 0.96
CA ARG A 97 -9.73 -16.75 0.89
C ARG A 97 -8.95 -15.46 0.64
N LEU A 98 -7.62 -15.51 0.67
CA LEU A 98 -6.82 -14.37 0.25
C LEU A 98 -6.94 -14.20 -1.27
N LEU A 99 -7.48 -13.07 -1.71
CA LEU A 99 -7.62 -12.76 -3.14
C LEU A 99 -6.33 -12.18 -3.71
N MET A 100 -5.73 -11.23 -3.00
CA MET A 100 -4.63 -10.42 -3.51
C MET A 100 -3.76 -9.94 -2.36
N LEU A 101 -2.48 -9.70 -2.65
CA LEU A 101 -1.61 -8.88 -1.80
C LEU A 101 -1.57 -7.45 -2.36
N GLY A 102 -2.00 -6.47 -1.57
CA GLY A 102 -1.75 -5.06 -1.84
C GLY A 102 -0.33 -4.71 -1.39
N ARG A 103 0.56 -4.34 -2.31
CA ARG A 103 1.98 -4.10 -2.01
C ARG A 103 2.61 -3.06 -2.95
N ASP A 104 3.75 -2.55 -2.56
CA ASP A 104 4.63 -1.70 -3.37
C ASP A 104 5.60 -2.52 -4.25
N ASN A 105 6.66 -1.90 -4.75
CA ASN A 105 7.57 -2.44 -5.78
C ASN A 105 8.85 -3.20 -5.34
N PRO A 106 9.32 -3.19 -4.08
CA PRO A 106 10.53 -3.91 -3.68
C PRO A 106 10.52 -5.37 -4.10
N SER A 107 11.70 -5.87 -4.50
CA SER A 107 11.90 -7.25 -4.94
C SER A 107 11.51 -8.28 -3.86
N VAL A 108 11.69 -7.92 -2.58
CA VAL A 108 11.27 -8.72 -1.43
C VAL A 108 9.75 -8.95 -1.43
N ASN A 109 8.96 -7.91 -1.70
CA ASN A 109 7.49 -8.01 -1.72
C ASN A 109 6.98 -8.79 -2.93
N THR A 110 7.64 -8.64 -4.08
CA THR A 110 7.39 -9.49 -5.26
C THR A 110 7.69 -10.96 -4.96
N THR A 111 8.80 -11.24 -4.28
CA THR A 111 9.17 -12.60 -3.88
C THR A 111 8.18 -13.17 -2.86
N LEU A 112 7.74 -12.37 -1.90
CA LEU A 112 6.73 -12.74 -0.91
C LEU A 112 5.40 -13.13 -1.58
N GLU A 113 4.92 -12.33 -2.54
CA GLU A 113 3.72 -12.61 -3.33
C GLU A 113 3.81 -13.97 -4.03
N ASN A 114 4.94 -14.24 -4.70
CA ASN A 114 5.20 -15.53 -5.33
C ASN A 114 5.22 -16.70 -4.33
N LEU A 115 5.82 -16.52 -3.15
CA LEU A 115 5.89 -17.57 -2.12
C LEU A 115 4.52 -17.88 -1.48
N ILE A 116 3.66 -16.86 -1.33
CA ILE A 116 2.29 -17.04 -0.85
C ILE A 116 1.45 -17.73 -1.94
N ASP A 117 1.55 -17.28 -3.19
CA ASP A 117 0.84 -17.90 -4.31
C ASP A 117 1.24 -19.37 -4.51
N GLN A 118 2.52 -19.71 -4.40
CA GLN A 118 2.98 -21.11 -4.43
C GLN A 118 2.35 -21.96 -3.31
N LYS A 119 2.18 -21.40 -2.10
CA LYS A 119 1.47 -22.09 -1.02
C LYS A 119 -0.02 -22.25 -1.33
N MET A 120 -0.65 -21.22 -1.89
CA MET A 120 -2.06 -21.28 -2.28
C MET A 120 -2.32 -22.29 -3.39
N LYS A 121 -1.43 -22.36 -4.40
CA LYS A 121 -1.50 -23.34 -5.50
C LYS A 121 -1.47 -24.78 -5.00
N LYS A 122 -0.65 -25.07 -4.00
CA LYS A 122 -0.64 -26.38 -3.32
C LYS A 122 -1.95 -26.72 -2.63
N LEU A 123 -2.74 -25.71 -2.26
CA LEU A 123 -4.07 -25.88 -1.69
C LEU A 123 -5.15 -25.94 -2.79
N GLY A 124 -4.83 -25.76 -4.07
CA GLY A 124 -5.80 -25.69 -5.17
C GLY A 124 -6.48 -24.33 -5.27
N SER A 125 -5.73 -23.24 -5.05
CA SER A 125 -6.20 -21.86 -5.20
C SER A 125 -5.04 -20.96 -5.69
N GLY A 126 -5.28 -19.69 -6.02
CA GLY A 126 -4.22 -18.76 -6.45
C GLY A 126 -4.51 -17.30 -6.10
N LEU A 127 -3.45 -16.49 -6.12
CA LEU A 127 -3.60 -15.04 -6.00
C LEU A 127 -4.01 -14.40 -7.34
N LEU A 128 -4.76 -13.31 -7.25
CA LEU A 128 -4.96 -12.36 -8.34
C LEU A 128 -3.74 -11.43 -8.41
N PHE A 129 -3.11 -11.34 -9.59
CA PHE A 129 -1.93 -10.50 -9.82
C PHE A 129 -2.29 -9.28 -10.69
N LEU A 130 -2.21 -8.08 -10.12
CA LEU A 130 -2.46 -6.82 -10.84
C LEU A 130 -1.21 -5.95 -11.03
N GLY A 131 -0.09 -6.38 -10.46
CA GLY A 131 1.15 -5.59 -10.41
C GLY A 131 1.28 -4.85 -9.08
N SER A 132 2.11 -3.82 -9.07
CA SER A 132 2.42 -3.02 -7.89
C SER A 132 1.49 -1.83 -7.70
N CYS A 133 1.67 -1.15 -6.56
CA CYS A 133 1.08 0.14 -6.30
C CYS A 133 1.31 1.15 -7.45
N ASN A 134 0.23 1.57 -8.12
CA ASN A 134 0.29 2.49 -9.24
C ASN A 134 0.75 3.90 -8.84
N LEU A 135 0.50 4.33 -7.59
CA LEU A 135 1.04 5.59 -7.07
C LEU A 135 2.58 5.59 -7.11
N HIS A 136 3.21 4.48 -6.71
CA HIS A 136 4.66 4.32 -6.81
C HIS A 136 5.15 4.27 -8.26
N VAL A 137 4.40 3.63 -9.17
CA VAL A 137 4.75 3.61 -10.59
C VAL A 137 4.73 5.02 -11.18
N VAL A 138 3.70 5.81 -10.84
CA VAL A 138 3.58 7.21 -11.29
C VAL A 138 4.70 8.07 -10.72
N HIS A 139 4.95 7.97 -9.41
CA HIS A 139 6.05 8.68 -8.74
C HIS A 139 7.42 8.32 -9.35
N ASN A 140 7.69 7.02 -9.55
CA ASN A 140 8.95 6.57 -10.12
C ASN A 140 9.11 6.97 -11.58
N GLY A 141 8.02 7.06 -12.35
CA GLY A 141 8.07 7.58 -13.71
C GLY A 141 8.46 9.05 -13.76
N PHE A 142 7.87 9.86 -12.87
CA PHE A 142 8.29 11.25 -12.68
C PHE A 142 9.77 11.37 -12.31
N LYS A 143 10.23 10.56 -11.33
CA LYS A 143 11.64 10.48 -10.93
C LYS A 143 12.55 10.07 -12.10
N ALA A 144 12.18 9.05 -12.87
CA ALA A 144 12.93 8.60 -14.05
C ALA A 144 13.07 9.72 -15.10
N GLY A 145 12.04 10.55 -15.25
CA GLY A 145 12.09 11.78 -16.03
C GLY A 145 13.19 12.73 -15.54
N LEU A 146 13.13 13.12 -14.27
CA LEU A 146 14.11 14.06 -13.69
C LEU A 146 15.54 13.52 -13.74
N SER A 147 15.73 12.22 -13.48
CA SER A 147 17.03 11.53 -13.56
C SER A 147 17.58 11.42 -14.99
N SER A 148 16.78 11.74 -16.02
CA SER A 148 17.25 11.79 -17.41
C SER A 148 18.01 13.09 -17.74
N THR A 149 18.21 13.96 -16.74
CA THR A 149 18.95 15.23 -16.86
C THR A 149 20.04 15.32 -15.79
N SER A 150 21.01 16.20 -16.00
CA SER A 150 22.08 16.49 -15.03
C SER A 150 21.65 17.48 -13.94
N TRP A 151 20.34 17.67 -13.74
CA TRP A 151 19.81 18.78 -12.97
C TRP A 151 19.71 18.53 -11.45
N TYR A 152 20.07 17.35 -10.94
CA TYR A 152 20.09 17.02 -9.49
C TYR A 152 18.86 17.51 -8.68
N VAL A 153 17.68 17.57 -9.32
CA VAL A 153 16.46 18.20 -8.76
C VAL A 153 16.07 17.56 -7.44
N GLU A 154 16.17 16.24 -7.35
CA GLU A 154 15.82 15.48 -6.14
C GLU A 154 16.71 15.86 -4.95
N ASN A 155 18.02 16.02 -5.18
CA ASN A 155 18.96 16.44 -4.13
C ASN A 155 18.60 17.82 -3.61
N VAL A 156 18.40 18.78 -4.50
CA VAL A 156 18.08 20.16 -4.14
C VAL A 156 16.75 20.25 -3.39
N CYS A 157 15.69 19.58 -3.87
CA CYS A 157 14.41 19.54 -3.16
C CYS A 157 14.54 18.90 -1.77
N THR A 158 15.34 17.84 -1.64
CA THR A 158 15.61 17.17 -0.37
C THR A 158 16.39 18.08 0.59
N ASP A 159 17.38 18.81 0.09
CA ASP A 159 18.19 19.74 0.88
C ASP A 159 17.35 20.92 1.38
N ILE A 160 16.53 21.51 0.50
CA ILE A 160 15.56 22.56 0.85
C ILE A 160 14.59 22.07 1.91
N TYR A 161 13.95 20.91 1.68
CA TYR A 161 13.01 20.34 2.65
C TYR A 161 13.67 20.09 4.00
N SER A 162 14.89 19.51 4.00
CA SER A 162 15.65 19.25 5.21
C SER A 162 16.04 20.53 5.94
N TRP A 163 16.45 21.56 5.20
CA TRP A 163 16.81 22.89 5.71
C TRP A 163 15.67 23.51 6.53
N PHE A 164 14.46 23.52 5.97
CA PHE A 164 13.28 24.05 6.67
C PHE A 164 12.77 23.09 7.75
N LYS A 165 12.78 21.76 7.53
CA LYS A 165 12.26 20.78 8.49
C LYS A 165 12.97 20.82 9.85
N GLN A 166 14.28 21.09 9.85
CA GLN A 166 15.14 20.96 11.02
C GLN A 166 15.10 22.15 11.99
N SER A 167 14.45 23.27 11.65
CA SER A 167 14.45 24.47 12.50
C SER A 167 13.05 25.07 12.66
N PRO A 168 12.54 25.16 13.90
CA PRO A 168 11.27 25.84 14.19
C PRO A 168 11.25 27.28 13.68
N ALA A 169 12.32 28.05 13.89
CA ALA A 169 12.45 29.41 13.39
C ALA A 169 12.31 29.47 11.86
N ARG A 170 13.01 28.60 11.12
CA ARG A 170 12.90 28.57 9.65
C ARG A 170 11.51 28.13 9.16
N LYS A 171 10.78 27.31 9.93
CA LYS A 171 9.38 26.97 9.60
C LYS A 171 8.45 28.15 9.83
N GLU A 172 8.67 28.90 10.90
CA GLU A 172 7.94 30.14 11.16
C GLU A 172 8.26 31.18 10.07
N ASP A 173 9.52 31.35 9.70
CA ASP A 173 9.92 32.21 8.58
C ASP A 173 9.26 31.77 7.26
N LEU A 174 9.27 30.46 6.96
CA LEU A 174 8.60 29.92 5.78
C LEU A 174 7.08 30.17 5.83
N ALA A 175 6.43 29.97 6.99
CA ALA A 175 5.01 30.22 7.17
C ALA A 175 4.66 31.70 7.06
N ASN A 176 5.49 32.59 7.61
CA ASN A 176 5.34 34.03 7.50
C ASN A 176 5.52 34.45 6.04
N VAL A 177 6.49 33.90 5.33
CA VAL A 177 6.67 34.17 3.89
C VAL A 177 5.51 33.62 3.05
N ILE A 178 4.94 32.48 3.42
CA ILE A 178 3.71 31.93 2.78
C ILE A 178 2.52 32.85 3.04
N ASN A 179 2.33 33.28 4.29
CA ASN A 179 1.18 34.08 4.73
C ASN A 179 1.26 35.53 4.24
N ASP A 180 2.44 36.13 4.23
CA ASP A 180 2.66 37.51 3.80
C ASP A 180 2.62 37.66 2.27
N PHE A 181 2.76 36.56 1.51
CA PHE A 181 2.87 36.63 0.05
C PHE A 181 1.94 35.70 -0.77
N GLY A 182 1.06 34.89 -0.19
CA GLY A 182 0.15 34.02 -0.98
C GLY A 182 0.93 32.99 -1.84
N ASP A 183 0.54 32.79 -3.12
CA ASP A 183 1.10 31.90 -4.19
C ASP A 183 2.64 31.97 -4.44
N VAL A 184 3.37 32.58 -3.52
CA VAL A 184 4.75 33.05 -3.63
C VAL A 184 5.72 32.20 -2.81
N VAL A 185 5.34 30.97 -2.41
CA VAL A 185 6.34 29.90 -2.18
C VAL A 185 7.25 29.76 -3.40
N GLU A 186 6.69 30.06 -4.59
CA GLU A 186 7.44 30.18 -5.83
C GLU A 186 8.57 31.21 -5.71
N LYS A 187 8.45 32.39 -5.06
CA LYS A 187 9.55 33.38 -5.01
C LYS A 187 10.59 33.15 -3.90
N THR A 188 10.26 32.45 -2.83
CA THR A 188 11.19 32.30 -1.70
C THR A 188 12.28 31.28 -2.00
N LEU A 189 11.95 30.24 -2.75
CA LEU A 189 12.93 29.29 -3.30
C LEU A 189 13.72 29.88 -4.48
N LEU A 190 13.24 30.97 -5.08
CA LEU A 190 13.88 31.67 -6.19
C LEU A 190 14.98 32.65 -5.76
N TYR A 191 15.08 32.99 -4.47
CA TYR A 191 16.07 33.98 -4.00
C TYR A 191 17.49 33.40 -3.89
N PHE A 192 17.64 32.08 -3.97
CA PHE A 192 18.92 31.38 -3.93
C PHE A 192 19.16 30.62 -5.25
N THR A 193 19.90 31.25 -6.17
CA THR A 193 20.65 30.69 -7.33
C THR A 193 20.13 30.92 -8.78
N ILE A 194 21.12 31.28 -9.61
CA ILE A 194 21.33 31.15 -11.08
C ILE A 194 20.07 30.80 -11.90
N THR A 195 19.75 31.66 -12.88
CA THR A 195 18.65 31.63 -13.87
C THR A 195 18.13 30.25 -14.33
N ARG A 196 18.96 29.20 -14.38
CA ARG A 196 18.57 27.82 -14.72
C ARG A 196 17.62 27.16 -13.70
N TRP A 197 17.77 27.42 -12.39
CA TRP A 197 16.97 26.74 -11.36
C TRP A 197 15.53 27.26 -11.27
N VAL A 198 15.36 28.56 -11.49
CA VAL A 198 14.07 29.23 -11.59
C VAL A 198 13.20 28.62 -12.68
N LEU A 199 13.82 28.40 -13.83
CA LEU A 199 13.18 27.83 -15.00
C LEU A 199 12.75 26.38 -14.73
N LEU A 200 13.62 25.62 -14.07
CA LEU A 200 13.36 24.23 -13.73
C LEU A 200 12.27 24.06 -12.67
N GLY A 201 12.33 24.82 -11.58
CA GLY A 201 11.30 24.77 -10.54
C GLY A 201 9.90 25.02 -11.11
N LYS A 202 9.77 26.02 -12.00
CA LYS A 202 8.51 26.32 -12.70
C LYS A 202 8.05 25.22 -13.64
N PHE A 203 8.98 24.57 -14.35
CA PHE A 203 8.64 23.43 -15.19
C PHE A 203 8.18 22.22 -14.37
N VAL A 204 8.86 21.94 -13.26
CA VAL A 204 8.48 20.87 -12.33
C VAL A 204 7.11 21.11 -11.73
N LEU A 205 6.82 22.34 -11.28
CA LEU A 205 5.50 22.73 -10.79
C LEU A 205 4.43 22.55 -11.87
N PHE A 206 4.72 22.99 -13.10
CA PHE A 206 3.82 22.76 -14.25
C PHE A 206 3.49 21.28 -14.43
N LEU A 207 4.48 20.39 -14.41
CA LEU A 207 4.25 18.94 -14.52
C LEU A 207 3.38 18.43 -13.36
N CYS A 208 3.73 18.78 -12.12
CA CYS A 208 2.98 18.37 -10.94
C CYS A 208 1.52 18.81 -11.03
N GLU A 209 1.27 20.11 -11.18
CA GLU A 209 -0.07 20.71 -11.17
C GLU A 209 -0.94 20.26 -12.36
N ASN A 210 -0.37 20.10 -13.54
CA ASN A 210 -1.16 19.91 -14.78
C ASN A 210 -1.25 18.45 -15.24
N ILE A 211 -0.41 17.56 -14.70
CA ILE A 211 -0.34 16.17 -15.17
C ILE A 211 -0.53 15.20 -14.00
N PHE A 212 0.25 15.35 -12.92
CA PHE A 212 0.35 14.32 -11.88
C PHE A 212 -0.61 14.51 -10.71
N ASP A 213 -0.89 15.75 -10.31
CA ASP A 213 -1.61 16.08 -9.08
C ASP A 213 -2.99 15.42 -9.02
N ARG A 214 -3.78 15.54 -10.09
CA ARG A 214 -5.12 14.92 -10.16
C ARG A 214 -5.06 13.41 -9.87
N PHE A 215 -4.15 12.69 -10.51
CA PHE A 215 -4.03 11.24 -10.31
C PHE A 215 -3.54 10.91 -8.89
N LEU A 216 -2.46 11.56 -8.45
CA LEU A 216 -1.84 11.28 -7.16
C LEU A 216 -2.76 11.61 -5.98
N THR A 217 -3.50 12.73 -6.06
CA THR A 217 -4.43 13.16 -5.02
C THR A 217 -5.68 12.28 -4.99
N TRP A 218 -6.22 11.90 -6.14
CA TRP A 218 -7.44 11.10 -6.20
C TRP A 218 -7.20 9.65 -5.76
N PHE A 219 -6.15 8.98 -6.24
CA PHE A 219 -5.89 7.56 -5.94
C PHE A 219 -5.33 7.30 -4.53
N GLN A 220 -5.15 8.34 -3.71
CA GLN A 220 -4.84 8.22 -2.28
C GLN A 220 -6.07 7.97 -1.39
N GLN A 221 -7.28 8.09 -1.95
CA GLN A 221 -8.53 7.92 -1.20
C GLN A 221 -8.77 6.45 -0.76
N GLU A 222 -9.49 6.28 0.36
CA GLU A 222 -9.88 4.97 0.93
C GLU A 222 -10.96 4.25 0.11
N GLU A 223 -11.75 4.99 -0.67
CA GLU A 223 -12.86 4.43 -1.44
C GLU A 223 -12.38 3.53 -2.59
N PRO A 224 -13.19 2.54 -3.03
CA PRO A 224 -12.77 1.63 -4.08
C PRO A 224 -12.74 2.30 -5.46
N LEU A 225 -11.54 2.59 -5.98
CA LEU A 225 -11.34 3.28 -7.26
C LEU A 225 -10.91 2.36 -8.41
N ILE A 226 -10.99 1.03 -8.22
CA ILE A 226 -10.48 0.07 -9.21
C ILE A 226 -11.16 0.19 -10.59
N HIS A 227 -12.43 0.58 -10.59
CA HIS A 227 -13.24 0.81 -11.79
C HIS A 227 -12.79 2.04 -12.60
N LEU A 228 -12.02 2.96 -12.02
CA LEU A 228 -11.47 4.14 -12.70
C LEU A 228 -10.00 3.95 -13.11
N LEU A 229 -9.29 3.02 -12.48
CA LEU A 229 -7.84 2.89 -12.57
C LEU A 229 -7.32 2.86 -14.01
N TYR A 230 -7.89 2.01 -14.87
CA TYR A 230 -7.44 1.88 -16.26
C TYR A 230 -7.56 3.20 -17.03
N ARG A 231 -8.72 3.86 -16.93
CA ARG A 231 -9.03 5.11 -17.62
C ARG A 231 -8.08 6.21 -17.19
N GLU A 232 -7.92 6.41 -15.89
CA GLU A 232 -7.12 7.51 -15.35
C GLU A 232 -5.62 7.29 -15.61
N LEU A 233 -5.13 6.04 -15.62
CA LEU A 233 -3.76 5.73 -16.03
C LEU A 233 -3.53 5.97 -17.53
N SER A 234 -4.52 5.62 -18.37
CA SER A 234 -4.48 5.89 -19.81
C SER A 234 -4.46 7.40 -20.08
N GLU A 235 -5.34 8.15 -19.41
CA GLU A 235 -5.41 9.61 -19.52
C GLU A 235 -4.10 10.26 -19.06
N LEU A 236 -3.56 9.85 -17.91
CA LEU A 236 -2.27 10.32 -17.41
C LEU A 236 -1.14 10.12 -18.42
N PHE A 237 -1.02 8.92 -19.00
CA PHE A 237 0.04 8.66 -19.98
C PHE A 237 -0.18 9.44 -21.28
N TYR A 238 -1.43 9.53 -21.74
CA TYR A 238 -1.78 10.39 -22.88
C TYR A 238 -1.39 11.85 -22.64
N LEU A 239 -1.68 12.39 -21.45
CA LEU A 239 -1.34 13.76 -21.09
C LEU A 239 0.16 14.02 -21.11
N VAL A 240 0.98 13.07 -20.64
CA VAL A 240 2.46 13.15 -20.75
C VAL A 240 2.89 13.24 -22.21
N LEU A 241 2.39 12.32 -23.05
CA LEU A 241 2.73 12.25 -24.48
C LEU A 241 2.29 13.52 -25.24
N ALA A 242 1.12 14.06 -24.91
CA ALA A 242 0.56 15.26 -25.50
C ALA A 242 1.38 16.55 -25.20
N GLN A 243 2.33 16.50 -24.25
CA GLN A 243 3.19 17.65 -23.98
C GLN A 243 4.26 17.87 -25.06
N PHE A 244 4.68 16.81 -25.76
CA PHE A 244 5.84 16.86 -26.64
C PHE A 244 5.65 16.15 -27.99
N LEU A 245 4.57 15.39 -28.18
CA LEU A 245 4.21 14.78 -29.47
C LEU A 245 3.15 15.60 -30.21
N LYS A 246 3.16 15.49 -31.55
CA LYS A 246 2.13 16.11 -32.39
C LYS A 246 0.79 15.42 -32.20
N TYR A 247 -0.30 16.20 -32.25
CA TYR A 247 -1.66 15.73 -31.99
C TYR A 247 -2.11 14.61 -32.95
N ASP A 248 -1.84 14.78 -34.24
CA ASP A 248 -2.13 13.80 -35.30
C ASP A 248 -1.45 12.45 -35.09
N PHE A 249 -0.35 12.41 -34.32
CA PHE A 249 0.35 11.16 -34.02
C PHE A 249 -0.24 10.38 -32.83
N ILE A 250 -0.97 11.05 -31.94
CA ILE A 250 -1.51 10.45 -30.71
C ILE A 250 -3.04 10.40 -30.66
N VAL A 251 -3.73 11.17 -31.51
CA VAL A 251 -5.20 11.20 -31.58
C VAL A 251 -5.78 9.79 -31.77
N GLY A 252 -6.84 9.48 -31.04
CA GLY A 252 -7.52 8.19 -31.08
C GLY A 252 -6.81 7.05 -30.34
N LYS A 253 -5.58 7.25 -29.85
CA LYS A 253 -4.86 6.24 -29.07
C LYS A 253 -5.26 6.31 -27.60
N SER A 254 -5.48 5.15 -26.99
CA SER A 254 -5.77 5.02 -25.56
C SER A 254 -5.28 3.68 -25.03
N GLY A 255 -5.16 3.56 -23.71
CA GLY A 255 -4.83 2.31 -23.06
C GLY A 255 -3.56 1.67 -23.63
N GLY A 256 -3.67 0.41 -24.06
CA GLY A 256 -2.56 -0.36 -24.63
C GLY A 256 -1.92 0.27 -25.86
N ASP A 257 -2.67 1.00 -26.68
CA ASP A 257 -2.16 1.63 -27.91
C ASP A 257 -1.10 2.70 -27.62
N LEU A 258 -1.19 3.33 -26.44
CA LEU A 258 -0.19 4.31 -25.98
C LEU A 258 1.17 3.65 -25.75
N CYS A 259 1.17 2.40 -25.29
CA CYS A 259 2.40 1.64 -25.08
C CYS A 259 3.10 1.28 -26.40
N ASP A 260 2.40 1.30 -27.53
CA ASP A 260 2.97 0.93 -28.83
C ASP A 260 3.53 2.15 -29.59
N ILE A 261 3.33 3.35 -29.06
CA ILE A 261 3.90 4.59 -29.61
C ILE A 261 5.43 4.56 -29.50
N ASP A 262 6.11 4.84 -30.62
CA ASP A 262 7.51 5.26 -30.63
C ASP A 262 7.60 6.78 -30.48
N PHE A 263 7.73 7.22 -29.25
CA PHE A 263 7.78 8.63 -28.89
C PHE A 263 9.14 9.29 -29.17
N LYS A 264 10.15 8.54 -29.62
CA LYS A 264 11.49 9.07 -29.91
C LYS A 264 11.64 9.57 -31.35
N LEU A 265 10.66 9.32 -32.21
CA LEU A 265 10.65 9.81 -33.59
C LEU A 265 10.61 11.35 -33.64
N ASN A 266 11.70 11.95 -34.10
CA ASN A 266 11.89 13.41 -34.10
C ASN A 266 10.83 14.13 -34.95
N GLU A 267 10.47 13.56 -36.09
CA GLU A 267 9.47 14.08 -37.01
C GLU A 267 8.04 14.04 -36.43
N LYS A 268 7.81 13.23 -35.40
CA LYS A 268 6.53 13.12 -34.68
C LYS A 268 6.49 13.99 -33.42
N GLN A 269 7.63 14.56 -33.01
CA GLN A 269 7.71 15.47 -31.87
C GLN A 269 7.36 16.91 -32.27
N LEU A 270 6.93 17.68 -31.28
CA LEU A 270 6.76 19.12 -31.39
C LEU A 270 8.13 19.79 -31.47
N ASN A 271 8.20 20.85 -32.27
CA ASN A 271 9.37 21.74 -32.25
C ASN A 271 9.47 22.46 -30.89
N SER A 272 10.63 23.03 -30.59
CA SER A 272 10.90 23.67 -29.29
C SER A 272 9.93 24.82 -28.95
N LYS A 273 9.38 25.50 -29.97
CA LYS A 273 8.36 26.55 -29.76
C LYS A 273 7.05 25.98 -29.23
N ASN A 274 6.68 24.77 -29.65
CA ASN A 274 5.39 24.17 -29.39
C ASN A 274 5.39 23.13 -28.25
N ILE A 275 6.55 22.60 -27.84
CA ILE A 275 6.65 21.74 -26.65
C ILE A 275 6.05 22.48 -25.45
N ARG A 276 5.18 21.81 -24.71
CA ARG A 276 4.50 22.36 -23.54
C ARG A 276 5.42 22.28 -22.31
N ILE A 277 5.65 23.43 -21.69
CA ILE A 277 6.51 23.61 -20.51
C ILE A 277 5.87 24.48 -19.43
N GLY A 278 4.61 24.90 -19.65
CA GLY A 278 3.92 25.91 -18.84
C GLY A 278 4.27 27.36 -19.23
N GLU A 279 3.30 28.25 -19.09
CA GLU A 279 3.46 29.68 -19.44
C GLU A 279 4.46 30.39 -18.54
N ARG A 280 4.49 30.02 -17.24
CA ARG A 280 5.44 30.55 -16.26
C ARG A 280 6.88 30.26 -16.66
N THR A 281 7.15 29.04 -17.11
CA THR A 281 8.46 28.60 -17.62
C THR A 281 8.80 29.30 -18.93
N ARG A 282 7.85 29.39 -19.87
CA ARG A 282 8.07 30.02 -21.18
C ARG A 282 8.53 31.47 -21.04
N LYS A 283 7.89 32.26 -20.18
CA LYS A 283 8.27 33.67 -19.90
C LYS A 283 9.71 33.82 -19.41
N GLN A 284 10.23 32.82 -18.68
CA GLN A 284 11.59 32.82 -18.12
C GLN A 284 12.67 32.40 -19.13
N LEU A 285 12.29 31.97 -20.34
CA LEU A 285 13.24 31.68 -21.42
C LEU A 285 13.73 32.94 -22.15
N ASN A 286 12.94 34.03 -22.11
CA ASN A 286 13.23 35.28 -22.81
C ASN A 286 14.62 35.88 -22.53
N PRO A 287 15.16 35.88 -21.30
CA PRO A 287 16.50 36.41 -21.03
C PRO A 287 17.65 35.47 -21.46
N LEU A 288 17.38 34.20 -21.80
CA LEU A 288 18.42 33.23 -22.15
C LEU A 288 18.92 33.39 -23.59
N THR A 289 20.18 33.04 -23.81
CA THR A 289 20.79 32.93 -25.14
C THR A 289 20.15 31.80 -25.96
N GLN A 290 20.39 31.79 -27.27
CA GLN A 290 19.86 30.73 -28.14
C GLN A 290 20.38 29.34 -27.73
N GLN A 291 21.69 29.21 -27.45
CA GLN A 291 22.30 27.95 -27.05
C GLN A 291 21.69 27.41 -25.75
N GLU A 292 21.53 28.27 -24.73
CA GLU A 292 20.92 27.88 -23.45
C GLU A 292 19.47 27.41 -23.61
N ARG A 293 18.71 28.04 -24.52
CA ARG A 293 17.34 27.59 -24.83
C ARG A 293 17.34 26.24 -25.53
N GLU A 294 18.25 26.01 -26.47
CA GLU A 294 18.38 24.73 -27.17
C GLU A 294 18.73 23.59 -26.21
N ASP A 295 19.71 23.82 -25.32
CA ASP A 295 20.09 22.87 -24.27
C ASP A 295 18.92 22.59 -23.32
N PHE A 296 18.20 23.64 -22.88
CA PHE A 296 17.00 23.46 -22.07
C PHE A 296 15.95 22.58 -22.75
N PHE A 297 15.62 22.84 -24.02
CA PHE A 297 14.63 22.03 -24.73
C PHE A 297 15.10 20.60 -25.04
N LYS A 298 16.40 20.36 -25.10
CA LYS A 298 16.96 19.01 -25.17
C LYS A 298 16.73 18.27 -23.85
N ASP A 299 17.00 18.92 -22.72
CA ASP A 299 16.76 18.36 -21.39
C ASP A 299 15.26 18.09 -21.14
N ILE A 300 14.37 19.00 -21.53
CA ILE A 300 12.91 18.81 -21.44
C ILE A 300 12.45 17.58 -22.24
N ARG A 301 12.97 17.37 -23.45
CA ARG A 301 12.68 16.15 -24.23
C ARG A 301 13.17 14.89 -23.52
N ASN A 302 14.37 14.94 -22.94
CA ASN A 302 14.91 13.82 -22.17
C ASN A 302 14.04 13.48 -20.96
N ILE A 303 13.52 14.48 -20.25
CA ILE A 303 12.57 14.28 -19.14
C ILE A 303 11.32 13.55 -19.64
N TYR A 304 10.67 14.07 -20.68
CA TYR A 304 9.46 13.45 -21.22
C TYR A 304 9.71 12.04 -21.76
N HIS A 305 10.87 11.80 -22.40
CA HIS A 305 11.28 10.46 -22.84
C HIS A 305 11.50 9.52 -21.65
N GLY A 306 12.13 10.00 -20.56
CA GLY A 306 12.34 9.25 -19.34
C GLY A 306 11.03 8.80 -18.70
N ILE A 307 10.09 9.74 -18.52
CA ILE A 307 8.73 9.45 -18.01
C ILE A 307 8.02 8.45 -18.92
N SER A 308 7.98 8.73 -20.22
CA SER A 308 7.25 7.92 -21.20
C SER A 308 7.82 6.51 -21.30
N LYS A 309 9.14 6.35 -21.26
CA LYS A 309 9.81 5.04 -21.23
C LYS A 309 9.42 4.27 -19.97
N TYR A 310 9.44 4.91 -18.80
CA TYR A 310 9.08 4.26 -17.56
C TYR A 310 7.61 3.84 -17.54
N PHE A 311 6.70 4.71 -17.97
CA PHE A 311 5.26 4.44 -18.05
C PHE A 311 4.93 3.31 -19.01
N LYS A 312 5.52 3.33 -20.22
CA LYS A 312 5.36 2.26 -21.21
C LYS A 312 5.73 0.87 -20.67
N LEU A 313 6.70 0.79 -19.76
CA LEU A 313 7.18 -0.48 -19.19
C LEU A 313 6.41 -0.93 -17.94
N ASN A 314 5.92 0.01 -17.13
CA ASN A 314 5.44 -0.30 -15.78
C ASN A 314 3.94 -0.05 -15.57
N LEU A 315 3.27 0.73 -16.42
CA LEU A 315 1.82 0.90 -16.32
C LEU A 315 1.09 -0.35 -16.85
N PRO A 316 0.03 -0.82 -16.17
CA PRO A 316 -0.71 -2.02 -16.57
C PRO A 316 -1.70 -1.77 -17.73
N LEU A 317 -1.36 -0.93 -18.71
CA LEU A 317 -2.27 -0.56 -19.80
C LEU A 317 -2.53 -1.68 -20.81
N LYS A 318 -1.67 -2.72 -20.81
CA LYS A 318 -1.89 -3.96 -21.57
C LYS A 318 -2.68 -5.02 -20.79
N ASN A 319 -3.03 -4.77 -19.52
CA ASN A 319 -3.80 -5.70 -18.70
C ASN A 319 -5.30 -5.61 -19.03
N SER A 320 -5.81 -6.64 -19.70
CA SER A 320 -7.22 -6.72 -20.11
C SER A 320 -8.18 -6.83 -18.93
N PHE A 321 -7.78 -7.47 -17.82
CA PHE A 321 -8.62 -7.58 -16.63
C PHE A 321 -8.90 -6.19 -16.04
N ILE A 322 -7.85 -5.38 -15.80
CA ILE A 322 -8.01 -4.02 -15.25
C ILE A 322 -8.82 -3.13 -16.20
N ARG A 323 -8.62 -3.28 -17.52
CA ARG A 323 -9.44 -2.60 -18.53
C ARG A 323 -10.92 -2.95 -18.40
N ASP A 324 -11.22 -4.24 -18.28
CA ASP A 324 -12.60 -4.72 -18.24
C ASP A 324 -13.31 -4.32 -16.92
N LEU A 325 -12.58 -3.99 -15.84
CA LEU A 325 -13.17 -3.47 -14.59
C LEU A 325 -13.87 -2.10 -14.72
N GLN A 326 -13.65 -1.37 -15.82
CA GLN A 326 -14.30 -0.07 -16.06
C GLN A 326 -15.82 -0.16 -16.18
N ILE A 327 -16.34 -1.33 -16.57
CA ILE A 327 -17.79 -1.59 -16.69
C ILE A 327 -18.53 -1.47 -15.35
N LEU A 328 -17.79 -1.47 -14.23
CA LEU A 328 -18.35 -1.29 -12.90
C LEU A 328 -18.68 0.17 -12.57
N HIS A 329 -18.23 1.12 -13.39
CA HIS A 329 -18.64 2.50 -13.25
C HIS A 329 -20.15 2.63 -13.48
N PRO A 330 -20.90 3.37 -12.63
CA PRO A 330 -22.36 3.49 -12.74
C PRO A 330 -22.86 3.95 -14.12
N SER A 331 -22.06 4.73 -14.85
CA SER A 331 -22.40 5.19 -16.20
C SER A 331 -22.20 4.14 -17.31
N MET A 332 -21.58 2.98 -17.03
CA MET A 332 -21.20 1.96 -18.01
C MET A 332 -22.18 0.78 -18.04
N LYS A 333 -23.46 1.07 -17.83
CA LYS A 333 -24.55 0.08 -17.76
C LYS A 333 -25.02 -0.35 -19.16
N ASN A 334 -24.24 -1.18 -19.84
CA ASN A 334 -24.51 -1.60 -21.22
C ASN A 334 -24.59 -3.14 -21.39
N ALA A 335 -25.61 -3.61 -22.10
CA ALA A 335 -25.82 -5.03 -22.39
C ALA A 335 -24.72 -5.63 -23.28
N GLN A 336 -24.06 -4.80 -24.11
CA GLN A 336 -22.93 -5.22 -24.96
C GLN A 336 -21.70 -5.64 -24.14
N ASP A 337 -21.65 -5.25 -22.86
CA ASP A 337 -20.52 -5.51 -21.98
C ASP A 337 -20.62 -6.85 -21.24
N VAL A 338 -21.59 -7.68 -21.60
CA VAL A 338 -21.82 -8.99 -20.96
C VAL A 338 -20.60 -9.92 -21.06
N ASP A 339 -19.90 -9.95 -22.18
CA ASP A 339 -18.70 -10.77 -22.29
C ASP A 339 -17.55 -10.24 -21.43
N GLN A 340 -17.53 -8.94 -21.16
CA GLN A 340 -16.50 -8.30 -20.33
C GLN A 340 -16.70 -8.66 -18.86
N ILE A 341 -17.93 -8.60 -18.33
CA ILE A 341 -18.20 -9.05 -16.95
C ILE A 341 -17.89 -10.54 -16.78
N ILE A 342 -18.11 -11.37 -17.81
CA ILE A 342 -17.76 -12.80 -17.77
C ILE A 342 -16.24 -13.00 -17.76
N ARG A 343 -15.48 -12.21 -18.54
CA ARG A 343 -14.00 -12.23 -18.47
C ARG A 343 -13.50 -11.80 -17.10
N VAL A 344 -14.10 -10.78 -16.50
CA VAL A 344 -13.81 -10.34 -15.13
C VAL A 344 -14.08 -11.49 -14.15
N ALA A 345 -15.25 -12.11 -14.21
CA ALA A 345 -15.60 -13.25 -13.35
C ALA A 345 -14.59 -14.39 -13.42
N ARG A 346 -14.19 -14.78 -14.63
CA ARG A 346 -13.18 -15.83 -14.86
C ARG A 346 -11.78 -15.43 -14.42
N GLY A 347 -11.48 -14.13 -14.40
CA GLY A 347 -10.20 -13.59 -13.93
C GLY A 347 -10.04 -13.65 -12.41
N VAL A 348 -11.12 -13.79 -11.64
CA VAL A 348 -11.07 -13.87 -10.17
C VAL A 348 -10.90 -15.33 -9.72
N PRO A 349 -9.77 -15.71 -9.09
CA PRO A 349 -9.50 -17.10 -8.74
C PRO A 349 -10.49 -17.69 -7.72
N ASP A 350 -11.05 -18.86 -8.05
CA ASP A 350 -11.91 -19.68 -7.18
C ASP A 350 -13.09 -18.91 -6.55
N LEU A 351 -13.71 -18.02 -7.32
CA LEU A 351 -14.87 -17.25 -6.86
C LEU A 351 -16.19 -17.86 -7.35
N LEU A 352 -16.35 -17.99 -8.68
CA LEU A 352 -17.56 -18.50 -9.30
C LEU A 352 -17.34 -19.88 -9.92
N ILE A 353 -18.32 -20.77 -9.76
CA ILE A 353 -18.36 -22.06 -10.47
C ILE A 353 -19.00 -21.89 -11.85
N ASP A 354 -18.83 -22.87 -12.75
CA ASP A 354 -19.29 -22.78 -14.14
C ASP A 354 -20.79 -22.43 -14.27
N ASN A 355 -21.66 -23.07 -13.47
CA ASN A 355 -23.09 -22.75 -13.48
C ASN A 355 -23.38 -21.31 -13.03
N GLU A 356 -22.59 -20.74 -12.11
CA GLU A 356 -22.73 -19.34 -11.70
C GLU A 356 -22.38 -18.38 -12.83
N ILE A 357 -21.48 -18.75 -13.76
CA ILE A 357 -21.15 -17.92 -14.93
C ILE A 357 -22.37 -17.71 -15.84
N ASP A 358 -23.18 -18.75 -16.04
CA ASP A 358 -24.40 -18.62 -16.85
C ASP A 358 -25.47 -17.78 -16.16
N TYR A 359 -25.62 -17.91 -14.83
CA TYR A 359 -26.49 -17.03 -14.05
C TYR A 359 -26.02 -15.58 -14.08
N LEU A 360 -24.70 -15.34 -13.96
CA LEU A 360 -24.11 -14.00 -14.04
C LEU A 360 -24.44 -13.31 -15.37
N ARG A 361 -24.38 -14.04 -16.49
CA ARG A 361 -24.76 -13.51 -17.80
C ARG A 361 -26.18 -12.95 -17.77
N ASN A 362 -27.13 -13.72 -17.26
CA ASN A 362 -28.53 -13.31 -17.18
C ASN A 362 -28.74 -12.15 -16.19
N GLU A 363 -28.08 -12.20 -15.03
CA GLU A 363 -28.14 -11.14 -14.02
C GLU A 363 -27.58 -9.81 -14.55
N TRP A 364 -26.48 -9.83 -15.32
CA TRP A 364 -25.92 -8.63 -15.94
C TRP A 364 -26.90 -8.00 -16.93
N LEU A 365 -27.50 -8.79 -17.82
CA LEU A 365 -28.48 -8.29 -18.79
C LEU A 365 -29.72 -7.72 -18.10
N ALA A 366 -30.20 -8.40 -17.05
CA ALA A 366 -31.31 -7.92 -16.24
C ALA A 366 -30.94 -6.65 -15.45
N TYR A 367 -29.70 -6.53 -14.97
CA TYR A 367 -29.18 -5.30 -14.40
C TYR A 367 -29.19 -4.18 -15.44
N CYS A 368 -28.74 -4.42 -16.68
CA CYS A 368 -28.67 -3.39 -17.74
C CYS A 368 -30.02 -2.72 -18.07
N ILE A 369 -31.16 -3.38 -17.82
CA ILE A 369 -32.50 -2.80 -18.00
C ILE A 369 -33.12 -2.26 -16.70
N GLU A 370 -32.48 -2.48 -15.55
CA GLU A 370 -32.98 -1.99 -14.25
C GLU A 370 -33.08 -0.46 -14.22
N VAL A 371 -34.18 0.05 -13.67
CA VAL A 371 -34.37 1.49 -13.48
C VAL A 371 -33.64 1.90 -12.20
N ILE A 372 -32.62 2.74 -12.35
CA ILE A 372 -31.75 3.17 -11.25
C ILE A 372 -32.16 4.57 -10.79
N ASP A 373 -32.32 4.77 -9.48
CA ASP A 373 -32.52 6.11 -8.91
C ASP A 373 -31.23 6.93 -9.09
N PRO A 374 -31.27 8.09 -9.76
CA PRO A 374 -30.11 8.97 -9.90
C PRO A 374 -29.45 9.35 -8.57
N LYS A 375 -30.19 9.35 -7.46
CA LYS A 375 -29.68 9.62 -6.10
C LYS A 375 -28.68 8.57 -5.62
N TRP A 376 -28.70 7.36 -6.16
CA TRP A 376 -27.71 6.34 -5.82
C TRP A 376 -26.32 6.65 -6.39
N MET A 377 -26.27 7.49 -7.42
CA MET A 377 -25.04 7.95 -8.06
C MET A 377 -24.68 9.38 -7.63
N ILE A 378 -25.63 10.30 -7.62
CA ILE A 378 -25.42 11.73 -7.36
C ILE A 378 -25.68 12.03 -5.89
N LYS A 379 -24.62 12.42 -5.17
CA LYS A 379 -24.68 12.80 -3.75
C LYS A 379 -25.22 14.20 -3.54
N ASN A 380 -24.72 15.15 -4.33
CA ASN A 380 -25.13 16.54 -4.27
C ASN A 380 -24.86 17.21 -5.62
N LYS A 381 -25.76 18.11 -6.00
CA LYS A 381 -25.67 18.91 -7.22
C LYS A 381 -25.87 20.37 -6.83
N GLN A 382 -24.83 21.16 -6.98
CA GLN A 382 -24.86 22.60 -6.69
C GLN A 382 -24.53 23.39 -7.93
N THR A 383 -25.21 24.51 -8.13
CA THR A 383 -24.86 25.47 -9.17
C THR A 383 -24.11 26.61 -8.50
N ASP A 384 -22.91 26.92 -8.96
CA ASP A 384 -22.17 28.05 -8.44
C ASP A 384 -22.73 29.39 -8.94
N SER A 385 -22.22 30.50 -8.41
CA SER A 385 -22.61 31.85 -8.79
C SER A 385 -22.36 32.19 -10.27
N SER A 386 -21.56 31.40 -10.97
CA SER A 386 -21.27 31.53 -12.40
C SER A 386 -22.12 30.64 -13.30
N GLY A 387 -23.06 29.88 -12.72
CA GLY A 387 -23.95 28.98 -13.44
C GLY A 387 -23.35 27.62 -13.76
N HIS A 388 -22.15 27.28 -13.25
CA HIS A 388 -21.56 25.97 -13.46
C HIS A 388 -22.10 24.97 -12.43
N GLU A 389 -22.51 23.80 -12.92
CA GLU A 389 -22.98 22.70 -12.07
C GLU A 389 -21.80 21.88 -11.53
N HIS A 390 -21.67 21.86 -10.20
CA HIS A 390 -20.77 21.00 -9.47
C HIS A 390 -21.54 19.79 -8.95
N ILE A 391 -21.23 18.62 -9.52
CA ILE A 391 -21.81 17.35 -9.13
C ILE A 391 -20.80 16.59 -8.27
N THR A 392 -21.23 16.18 -7.08
CA THR A 392 -20.48 15.24 -6.25
C THR A 392 -21.16 13.87 -6.32
N TYR A 393 -20.37 12.84 -6.53
CA TYR A 393 -20.85 11.47 -6.66
C TYR A 393 -20.74 10.71 -5.34
N HIS A 394 -21.60 9.71 -5.15
CA HIS A 394 -21.42 8.73 -4.09
C HIS A 394 -20.26 7.78 -4.43
N ARG A 395 -19.70 7.13 -3.40
CA ARG A 395 -18.75 6.03 -3.59
C ARG A 395 -19.37 4.95 -4.47
N VAL A 396 -18.56 4.29 -5.28
CA VAL A 396 -19.06 3.22 -6.18
C VAL A 396 -19.64 2.03 -5.40
N ASP A 397 -19.11 1.71 -4.23
CA ASP A 397 -19.65 0.65 -3.38
C ASP A 397 -20.99 1.02 -2.74
N PHE A 398 -21.26 2.30 -2.50
CA PHE A 398 -22.60 2.75 -2.09
C PHE A 398 -23.61 2.52 -3.22
N TYR A 399 -23.27 2.91 -4.45
CA TYR A 399 -24.10 2.63 -5.63
C TYR A 399 -24.43 1.14 -5.74
N TRP A 400 -23.39 0.30 -5.70
CA TRP A 400 -23.56 -1.15 -5.83
C TRP A 400 -24.33 -1.77 -4.66
N ASN A 401 -24.18 -1.27 -3.43
CA ASN A 401 -24.94 -1.76 -2.29
C ASN A 401 -26.46 -1.59 -2.50
N ASN A 402 -26.90 -0.46 -3.06
CA ASN A 402 -28.30 -0.25 -3.40
C ASN A 402 -28.80 -1.27 -4.46
N ILE A 403 -27.95 -1.65 -5.42
CA ILE A 403 -28.28 -2.71 -6.40
C ILE A 403 -28.43 -4.08 -5.72
N PHE A 404 -27.56 -4.38 -4.74
CA PHE A 404 -27.57 -5.67 -4.03
C PHE A 404 -28.82 -5.84 -3.14
N GLU A 405 -29.43 -4.74 -2.72
CA GLU A 405 -30.64 -4.72 -1.90
C GLU A 405 -31.92 -4.93 -2.74
N ILE A 406 -31.83 -4.89 -4.07
CA ILE A 406 -32.98 -5.16 -4.94
C ILE A 406 -33.40 -6.62 -4.78
N THR A 407 -34.69 -6.80 -4.47
CA THR A 407 -35.31 -8.11 -4.31
C THR A 407 -36.31 -8.40 -5.42
N THR A 408 -36.50 -9.68 -5.71
CA THR A 408 -37.61 -10.15 -6.54
C THR A 408 -38.93 -10.05 -5.76
N THR A 409 -40.07 -10.26 -6.43
CA THR A 409 -41.41 -10.17 -5.81
C THR A 409 -41.63 -11.14 -4.65
N ASN A 410 -40.81 -12.20 -4.53
CA ASN A 410 -40.86 -13.15 -3.41
C ASN A 410 -39.87 -12.83 -2.27
N GLY A 411 -39.22 -11.66 -2.32
CA GLY A 411 -38.28 -11.19 -1.29
C GLY A 411 -36.87 -11.77 -1.36
N ARG A 412 -36.54 -12.59 -2.38
CA ARG A 412 -35.16 -13.09 -2.58
C ARG A 412 -34.29 -12.05 -3.30
N PRO A 413 -32.96 -12.01 -3.06
CA PRO A 413 -32.04 -11.15 -3.79
C PRO A 413 -32.20 -11.34 -5.30
N LYS A 414 -32.29 -10.23 -6.04
CA LYS A 414 -32.48 -10.26 -7.50
C LYS A 414 -31.19 -10.60 -8.26
N TYR A 415 -30.04 -10.21 -7.71
CA TYR A 415 -28.73 -10.34 -8.35
C TYR A 415 -27.68 -11.04 -7.47
N PRO A 416 -27.92 -12.27 -6.98
CA PRO A 416 -27.04 -12.94 -6.03
C PRO A 416 -25.63 -13.21 -6.57
N VAL A 417 -25.48 -13.64 -7.83
CA VAL A 417 -24.16 -13.96 -8.40
C VAL A 417 -23.38 -12.69 -8.72
N LEU A 418 -24.05 -11.68 -9.26
CA LEU A 418 -23.46 -10.36 -9.50
C LEU A 418 -23.03 -9.72 -8.18
N THR A 419 -23.86 -9.79 -7.13
CA THR A 419 -23.50 -9.31 -5.79
C THR A 419 -22.24 -9.99 -5.28
N LYS A 420 -22.17 -11.32 -5.38
CA LYS A 420 -21.00 -12.11 -5.00
C LYS A 420 -19.75 -11.65 -5.76
N LEU A 421 -19.85 -11.47 -7.08
CA LEU A 421 -18.74 -11.01 -7.91
C LEU A 421 -18.27 -9.60 -7.55
N ILE A 422 -19.18 -8.61 -7.56
CA ILE A 422 -18.82 -7.21 -7.39
C ILE A 422 -18.25 -6.93 -6.00
N LYS A 423 -18.79 -7.54 -4.94
CA LYS A 423 -18.23 -7.40 -3.58
C LYS A 423 -16.76 -7.82 -3.52
N ASN A 424 -16.37 -8.85 -4.26
CA ASN A 424 -14.99 -9.35 -4.29
C ASN A 424 -14.09 -8.58 -5.28
N ILE A 425 -14.66 -7.87 -6.26
CA ILE A 425 -13.89 -6.98 -7.14
C ILE A 425 -13.61 -5.64 -6.45
N LEU A 426 -14.59 -5.04 -5.77
CA LEU A 426 -14.42 -3.71 -5.18
C LEU A 426 -13.41 -3.69 -4.02
N ILE A 427 -13.08 -4.86 -3.44
CA ILE A 427 -12.04 -4.98 -2.42
C ILE A 427 -10.63 -5.01 -3.00
N ILE A 428 -10.48 -5.16 -4.33
CA ILE A 428 -9.18 -5.10 -4.99
C ILE A 428 -8.49 -3.78 -4.66
N SER A 429 -7.20 -3.83 -4.35
CA SER A 429 -6.45 -2.63 -4.04
C SER A 429 -6.04 -1.88 -5.32
N HIS A 430 -6.28 -0.57 -5.34
CA HIS A 430 -5.83 0.34 -6.40
C HIS A 430 -4.48 1.03 -6.08
N GLY A 431 -3.98 0.83 -4.85
CA GLY A 431 -2.71 1.39 -4.37
C GLY A 431 -2.34 0.85 -2.99
N ASN A 432 -1.31 1.41 -2.34
CA ASN A 432 -0.89 1.05 -0.98
C ASN A 432 -1.11 2.17 0.06
N ALA A 433 -1.82 3.24 -0.33
CA ALA A 433 -2.00 4.44 0.50
C ALA A 433 -2.68 4.18 1.86
N ASP A 434 -3.52 3.14 1.97
CA ASP A 434 -4.13 2.71 3.24
C ASP A 434 -3.06 2.27 4.26
N VAL A 435 -2.06 1.52 3.81
CA VAL A 435 -0.99 1.00 4.68
C VAL A 435 -0.02 2.12 5.07
N GLU A 436 0.35 2.98 4.12
CA GLU A 436 1.20 4.14 4.35
C GLU A 436 0.58 5.10 5.39
N ARG A 437 -0.74 5.33 5.34
CA ARG A 437 -1.44 6.09 6.40
C ARG A 437 -1.44 5.36 7.74
N GLY A 438 -1.47 4.02 7.72
CA GLY A 438 -1.26 3.19 8.90
C GLY A 438 0.07 3.45 9.62
N PHE A 439 1.13 3.78 8.88
CA PHE A 439 2.43 4.12 9.44
C PHE A 439 2.43 5.43 10.22
N SER A 440 1.77 6.48 9.70
CA SER A 440 1.62 7.73 10.45
C SER A 440 0.89 7.51 11.78
N ILE A 441 -0.10 6.61 11.82
CA ILE A 441 -0.76 6.26 13.08
C ILE A 441 0.19 5.50 14.02
N ASN A 442 1.04 4.62 13.49
CA ASN A 442 2.06 3.93 14.29
C ASN A 442 3.10 4.90 14.87
N GLU A 443 3.56 5.88 14.11
CA GLU A 443 4.50 6.90 14.61
C GLU A 443 3.92 7.68 15.79
N ASN A 444 2.62 7.98 15.74
CA ASN A 444 1.90 8.63 16.84
C ASN A 444 1.72 7.71 18.06
N ILE A 445 1.56 6.40 17.87
CA ILE A 445 1.42 5.42 18.96
C ILE A 445 2.79 5.09 19.58
N ILE A 446 3.80 4.87 18.75
CA ILE A 446 5.19 4.54 19.09
C ILE A 446 6.02 5.84 19.05
N SER A 447 5.62 6.81 19.87
CA SER A 447 6.39 8.05 20.02
C SER A 447 7.75 7.78 20.69
N SER A 448 8.65 8.75 20.64
CA SER A 448 9.96 8.68 21.32
C SER A 448 9.85 8.32 22.80
N ASN A 449 8.81 8.79 23.48
CA ASN A 449 8.50 8.51 24.88
C ASN A 449 7.80 7.14 25.11
N ARG A 450 7.47 6.40 24.04
CA ARG A 450 6.79 5.09 24.05
C ARG A 450 7.58 4.01 23.28
N SER A 451 8.90 4.19 23.15
CA SER A 451 9.80 3.28 22.45
C SER A 451 9.97 1.89 23.09
N LEU A 452 9.38 1.64 24.27
CA LEU A 452 9.41 0.35 24.96
C LEU A 452 8.11 -0.46 24.82
N LEU A 453 7.14 -0.01 24.01
CA LEU A 453 5.92 -0.77 23.78
C LEU A 453 6.24 -2.14 23.15
N SER A 454 5.63 -3.19 23.71
CA SER A 454 5.69 -4.54 23.14
C SER A 454 4.83 -4.65 21.88
N GLN A 455 5.09 -5.66 21.05
CA GLN A 455 4.23 -5.96 19.88
C GLN A 455 2.77 -6.18 20.29
N LEU A 456 2.51 -6.85 21.42
CA LEU A 456 1.15 -7.04 21.94
C LEU A 456 0.47 -5.69 22.24
N SER A 457 1.17 -4.76 22.89
CA SER A 457 0.64 -3.44 23.20
C SER A 457 0.40 -2.62 21.94
N ILE A 458 1.32 -2.66 20.97
CA ILE A 458 1.15 -1.98 19.67
C ILE A 458 -0.10 -2.51 18.97
N ASN A 459 -0.21 -3.82 18.81
CA ASN A 459 -1.36 -4.46 18.16
C ASN A 459 -2.67 -4.09 18.87
N SER A 460 -2.69 -4.14 20.19
CA SER A 460 -3.90 -3.85 20.97
C SER A 460 -4.34 -2.40 20.88
N LEU A 461 -3.38 -1.45 20.88
CA LEU A 461 -3.66 -0.03 20.68
C LEU A 461 -4.14 0.25 19.26
N ARG A 462 -3.50 -0.34 18.25
CA ARG A 462 -3.86 -0.16 16.84
C ARG A 462 -5.24 -0.74 16.53
N THR A 463 -5.52 -1.97 16.96
CA THR A 463 -6.84 -2.59 16.76
C THR A 463 -7.95 -1.79 17.47
N THR A 464 -7.68 -1.29 18.68
CA THR A 464 -8.68 -0.46 19.39
C THR A 464 -8.90 0.88 18.70
N TYR A 465 -7.82 1.54 18.27
CA TYR A 465 -7.91 2.79 17.51
C TYR A 465 -8.69 2.60 16.22
N ASP A 466 -8.37 1.56 15.46
CA ASP A 466 -9.01 1.25 14.18
C ASP A 466 -10.50 0.94 14.36
N THR A 467 -10.86 0.21 15.42
CA THR A 467 -12.26 -0.05 15.76
C THR A 467 -13.02 1.24 16.09
N VAL A 468 -12.42 2.13 16.88
CA VAL A 468 -13.04 3.44 17.19
C VAL A 468 -13.17 4.28 15.94
N LYS A 469 -12.13 4.37 15.09
CA LYS A 469 -12.14 5.10 13.82
C LYS A 469 -13.28 4.61 12.92
N ASN A 470 -13.47 3.31 12.84
CA ASN A 470 -14.48 2.68 11.99
C ASN A 470 -15.89 2.65 12.61
N SER A 471 -16.06 3.06 13.87
CA SER A 471 -17.37 3.09 14.53
C SER A 471 -18.08 4.44 14.30
N ASN A 472 -19.21 4.44 13.58
CA ASN A 472 -20.23 5.51 13.54
C ASN A 472 -19.65 6.95 13.64
N GLY A 473 -18.82 7.36 12.68
CA GLY A 473 -18.24 8.71 12.62
C GLY A 473 -16.90 8.90 13.34
N GLY A 474 -16.27 7.83 13.83
CA GLY A 474 -14.94 7.87 14.44
C GLY A 474 -14.93 8.30 15.90
N TYR A 475 -16.09 8.35 16.55
CA TYR A 475 -16.24 8.80 17.92
C TYR A 475 -16.32 7.63 18.90
N SER A 476 -15.52 7.68 19.98
CA SER A 476 -15.43 6.63 20.99
C SER A 476 -16.75 6.31 21.69
N HIS A 477 -17.64 7.31 21.87
CA HIS A 477 -18.94 7.13 22.50
C HIS A 477 -19.94 6.37 21.63
N ASN A 478 -19.67 6.22 20.33
CA ASN A 478 -20.50 5.45 19.42
C ASN A 478 -20.09 3.98 19.32
N VAL A 479 -18.99 3.57 19.97
CA VAL A 479 -18.57 2.17 20.00
C VAL A 479 -19.55 1.37 20.86
N PRO A 480 -20.25 0.37 20.29
CA PRO A 480 -21.20 -0.43 21.05
C PRO A 480 -20.52 -1.21 22.18
N ILE A 481 -21.00 -1.04 23.41
CA ILE A 481 -20.47 -1.74 24.58
C ILE A 481 -21.35 -2.97 24.86
N HIS A 482 -20.93 -4.12 24.32
CA HIS A 482 -21.60 -5.40 24.58
C HIS A 482 -21.14 -6.05 25.90
N LYS A 483 -21.95 -6.98 26.43
CA LYS A 483 -21.63 -7.70 27.68
C LYS A 483 -20.30 -8.46 27.57
N GLU A 484 -19.98 -8.96 26.38
CA GLU A 484 -18.75 -9.68 26.05
C GLU A 484 -17.52 -8.78 26.12
N LEU A 485 -17.63 -7.53 25.67
CA LEU A 485 -16.56 -6.53 25.80
C LEU A 485 -16.30 -6.21 27.27
N ILE A 486 -17.36 -6.01 28.06
CA ILE A 486 -17.26 -5.77 29.52
C ILE A 486 -16.57 -6.96 30.21
N LYS A 487 -16.97 -8.20 29.89
CA LYS A 487 -16.35 -9.41 30.45
C LYS A 487 -14.87 -9.50 30.07
N ALA A 488 -14.51 -9.26 28.80
CA ALA A 488 -13.13 -9.27 28.35
C ALA A 488 -12.28 -8.23 29.10
N ALA A 489 -12.82 -7.02 29.27
CA ALA A 489 -12.23 -5.95 30.04
C ALA A 489 -12.04 -6.30 31.53
N GLN A 490 -13.03 -6.95 32.18
CA GLN A 490 -12.94 -7.35 33.58
C GLN A 490 -11.93 -8.49 33.81
N SER A 491 -11.84 -9.44 32.87
CA SER A 491 -10.92 -10.58 32.95
C SER A 491 -9.46 -10.24 32.59
N SER A 492 -9.18 -9.03 32.11
CA SER A 492 -7.85 -8.65 31.58
C SER A 492 -6.71 -8.86 32.58
N PHE A 493 -6.96 -8.64 33.88
CA PHE A 493 -5.94 -8.83 34.92
C PHE A 493 -5.60 -10.32 35.12
N SER A 494 -6.60 -11.19 35.02
CA SER A 494 -6.40 -12.64 35.12
C SER A 494 -5.53 -13.14 33.96
N PHE A 495 -5.89 -12.76 32.73
CA PHE A 495 -5.13 -13.15 31.54
C PHE A 495 -3.69 -12.62 31.57
N TYR A 496 -3.48 -11.39 32.05
CA TYR A 496 -2.13 -10.84 32.22
C TYR A 496 -1.29 -11.64 33.22
N ASN A 497 -1.87 -12.05 34.36
CA ASN A 497 -1.14 -12.87 35.33
C ASN A 497 -0.83 -14.28 34.79
N GLU A 498 -1.74 -14.84 33.99
CA GLU A 498 -1.51 -16.10 33.30
C GLU A 498 -0.34 -15.99 32.30
N GLU A 499 -0.32 -14.95 31.46
CA GLU A 499 0.80 -14.70 30.54
C GLU A 499 2.13 -14.54 31.30
N LEU A 500 2.14 -13.76 32.39
CA LEU A 500 3.33 -13.61 33.23
C LEU A 500 3.83 -14.94 33.80
N SER A 501 2.92 -15.84 34.17
CA SER A 501 3.29 -17.16 34.69
C SER A 501 3.96 -18.02 33.61
N ILE A 502 3.45 -17.96 32.38
CA ILE A 502 4.01 -18.65 31.21
C ILE A 502 5.39 -18.10 30.87
N ILE A 503 5.54 -16.77 30.85
CA ILE A 503 6.83 -16.11 30.57
C ILE A 503 7.88 -16.52 31.60
N LYS A 504 7.54 -16.48 32.90
CA LYS A 504 8.45 -16.90 33.97
C LYS A 504 8.88 -18.36 33.82
N ALA A 505 7.94 -19.25 33.53
CA ALA A 505 8.23 -20.67 33.30
C ALA A 505 9.17 -20.88 32.09
N ALA A 506 8.96 -20.13 31.00
CA ALA A 506 9.81 -20.18 29.81
C ALA A 506 11.24 -19.65 30.09
N GLU A 507 11.37 -18.53 30.80
CA GLU A 507 12.66 -17.97 31.21
C GLU A 507 13.44 -18.94 32.10
N GLU A 508 12.77 -19.58 33.06
CA GLU A 508 13.38 -20.61 33.88
C GLU A 508 13.87 -21.80 33.06
N ARG A 509 13.07 -22.25 32.08
CA ARG A 509 13.45 -23.35 31.18
C ARG A 509 14.69 -22.99 30.37
N ILE A 510 14.75 -21.78 29.81
CA ILE A 510 15.92 -21.27 29.07
C ILE A 510 17.14 -21.19 29.98
N LYS A 511 16.99 -20.71 31.22
CA LYS A 511 18.08 -20.61 32.20
C LYS A 511 18.63 -22.00 32.56
N ARG A 512 17.75 -22.99 32.75
CA ARG A 512 18.14 -24.39 33.00
C ARG A 512 18.90 -24.98 31.81
N GLU A 513 18.42 -24.75 30.58
CA GLU A 513 19.08 -25.24 29.37
C GLU A 513 20.45 -24.59 29.14
N ARG A 514 20.57 -23.28 29.34
CA ARG A 514 21.86 -22.57 29.28
C ARG A 514 22.86 -23.13 30.31
N LYS A 515 22.40 -23.39 31.54
CA LYS A 515 23.24 -23.99 32.59
C LYS A 515 23.68 -25.41 32.21
N ARG A 516 22.78 -26.21 31.61
CA ARG A 516 23.08 -27.56 31.08
C ARG A 516 24.14 -27.50 29.98
N GLN A 517 24.01 -26.60 29.00
CA GLN A 517 24.98 -26.41 27.92
C GLN A 517 26.35 -25.93 28.42
N GLN A 518 26.38 -25.01 29.40
CA GLN A 518 27.62 -24.58 30.05
C GLN A 518 28.31 -25.72 30.81
N ASN A 519 27.54 -26.57 31.50
CA ASN A 519 28.10 -27.73 32.19
C ASN A 519 28.65 -28.78 31.21
N LEU A 520 27.95 -29.03 30.09
CA LEU A 520 28.42 -29.90 29.01
C LEU A 520 29.71 -29.38 28.37
N SER A 521 29.80 -28.08 28.08
CA SER A 521 31.02 -27.49 27.49
C SER A 521 32.20 -27.49 28.47
N ARG A 522 31.96 -27.27 29.77
CA ARG A 522 32.98 -27.41 30.82
C ARG A 522 33.48 -28.86 30.91
N SER A 523 32.57 -29.84 30.95
CA SER A 523 32.94 -31.26 31.00
C SER A 523 33.73 -31.69 29.76
N ALA A 524 33.35 -31.21 28.57
CA ALA A 524 34.10 -31.46 27.34
C ALA A 524 35.51 -30.84 27.35
N LYS A 525 35.67 -29.62 27.89
CA LYS A 525 36.99 -28.99 28.09
C LYS A 525 37.86 -29.75 29.08
N THR A 526 37.28 -30.24 30.18
CA THR A 526 38.01 -31.06 31.16
C THR A 526 38.44 -32.40 30.56
N ARG A 527 37.58 -33.06 29.78
CA ARG A 527 37.94 -34.30 29.06
C ARG A 527 39.03 -34.09 28.03
N ARG A 528 39.03 -32.97 27.28
CA ARG A 528 40.12 -32.62 26.36
C ARG A 528 41.44 -32.39 27.09
N ARG A 529 41.44 -31.63 28.18
CA ARG A 529 42.66 -31.44 29.00
C ARG A 529 43.21 -32.75 29.55
N ALA A 530 42.34 -33.62 30.07
CA ALA A 530 42.75 -34.94 30.55
C ALA A 530 43.35 -35.81 29.43
N PHE A 531 42.82 -35.70 28.21
CA PHE A 531 43.35 -36.39 27.03
C PHE A 531 44.73 -35.83 26.62
N ASP A 532 44.87 -34.50 26.56
CA ASP A 532 46.13 -33.82 26.24
C ASP A 532 47.23 -34.12 27.28
N ASP A 533 46.87 -34.19 28.57
CA ASP A 533 47.78 -34.56 29.67
C ASP A 533 48.25 -36.02 29.54
N THR A 534 47.38 -36.95 29.12
CA THR A 534 47.77 -38.36 28.84
C THR A 534 48.65 -38.52 27.60
N GLU A 535 48.44 -37.72 26.53
CA GLU A 535 49.34 -37.68 25.37
C GLU A 535 50.71 -37.04 25.71
N GLY A 536 50.72 -36.03 26.58
CA GLY A 536 51.94 -35.43 27.11
C GLY A 536 52.78 -36.43 27.92
N PHE A 537 52.14 -37.23 28.78
CA PHE A 537 52.81 -38.26 29.58
C PHE A 537 53.38 -39.40 28.72
N THR A 538 52.69 -39.82 27.66
CA THR A 538 53.18 -40.85 26.72
C THR A 538 54.36 -40.35 25.89
N LYS A 539 54.39 -39.07 25.48
CA LYS A 539 55.56 -38.49 24.79
C LYS A 539 56.79 -38.34 25.68
N VAL A 540 56.61 -38.05 26.98
CA VAL A 540 57.73 -37.94 27.94
C VAL A 540 58.34 -39.31 28.24
N THR A 541 57.54 -40.37 28.32
CA THR A 541 58.04 -41.74 28.56
C THR A 541 58.78 -42.32 27.35
N THR A 542 58.42 -41.97 26.11
CA THR A 542 59.20 -42.36 24.92
C THR A 542 60.54 -41.63 24.78
N ARG A 543 60.71 -40.46 25.42
CA ARG A 543 61.97 -39.68 25.32
C ARG A 543 63.01 -40.08 26.37
N SER A 544 62.61 -40.71 27.47
CA SER A 544 63.54 -41.22 28.49
C SER A 544 64.08 -42.62 28.19
N GLN A 545 63.58 -43.33 27.17
CA GLN A 545 64.06 -44.65 26.75
C GLN A 545 65.08 -44.65 25.60
N PHE A 546 65.49 -43.49 25.08
CA PHE A 546 66.42 -43.39 23.93
C PHE A 546 67.80 -42.78 24.24
N ASN A 547 68.21 -42.72 25.51
CA ASN A 547 69.55 -42.25 25.90
C ASN A 547 70.25 -43.26 26.84
N TYR A 548 70.38 -44.53 26.46
CA TYR A 548 71.36 -45.48 27.02
C TYR A 548 71.64 -46.63 26.03
N CYS A 549 72.57 -46.39 25.09
CA CYS A 549 73.38 -47.30 24.26
C CYS A 549 73.88 -46.43 23.08
N GLY A 550 75.13 -46.02 22.87
CA GLY A 550 76.43 -46.47 23.36
C GLY A 550 77.24 -47.02 22.17
N TRP A 551 78.28 -46.26 21.76
CA TRP A 551 79.33 -46.52 20.74
C TRP A 551 79.10 -46.04 19.31
#